data_AF-F3B2R8-F1
#
_entry.id   AF-F3B2R8-F1
#
_cell.length_a   1.000
_cell.length_b   1.000
_cell.length_c   1.000
_cell.angle_alpha   90.00
_cell.angle_beta   90.00
_cell.angle_gamma   90.00
#
_symmetry.space_group_name_H-M   'P 1'
#
loop_
_entity.id
_entity.type
_entity.pdbx_description
1 polymer ?
#
loop_
_entity_poly.entity_id
_entity_poly.type
_entity_poly.pdbx_seq_one_letter_code
_entity_poly.pdbx_strand_id
1 'polypeptide(L)' 'MTDDRKYIYVKGEKIYVSDEIYKAYKKQVNHEAYLNKSDKKHKVYGYEDYKIDLNSIVDEDVDIEKIH' A
#
# COMPACT_ATOMS: atom_id res chain seq x y z
N MET A 1 39.15 -9.38 -7.25
CA MET A 1 38.36 -8.21 -6.80
C MET A 1 36.95 -8.42 -7.33
N THR A 2 36.01 -8.82 -6.48
CA THR A 2 34.62 -8.99 -6.88
C THR A 2 34.08 -7.62 -7.20
N ASP A 3 33.73 -7.43 -8.46
CA ASP A 3 33.09 -6.25 -8.96
C ASP A 3 31.67 -6.19 -8.35
N ASP A 4 31.58 -5.63 -7.15
CA ASP A 4 30.38 -5.55 -6.31
C ASP A 4 29.40 -4.49 -6.84
N ARG A 5 29.19 -4.45 -8.17
CA ARG A 5 28.27 -3.49 -8.79
C ARG A 5 26.83 -3.80 -8.37
N LYS A 6 26.32 -2.99 -7.43
CA LYS A 6 24.91 -3.03 -7.01
C LYS A 6 24.03 -2.45 -8.10
N TYR A 7 22.78 -2.91 -8.16
CA TYR A 7 21.82 -2.45 -9.14
C TYR A 7 20.43 -2.31 -8.52
N ILE A 8 19.61 -1.46 -9.13
CA ILE A 8 18.19 -1.28 -8.82
C ILE A 8 17.38 -1.38 -10.12
N TYR A 9 16.09 -1.61 -10.00
CA TYR A 9 15.17 -1.55 -11.14
C TYR A 9 14.38 -0.26 -11.10
N VAL A 10 14.42 0.50 -12.20
CA VAL A 10 13.62 1.72 -12.36
C VAL A 10 12.76 1.54 -13.60
N LYS A 11 11.44 1.58 -13.44
CA LYS A 11 10.47 1.36 -14.54
C LYS A 11 10.70 0.05 -15.33
N GLY A 12 11.22 -0.98 -14.66
CA GLY A 12 11.53 -2.28 -15.27
C GLY A 12 12.94 -2.41 -15.86
N GLU A 13 13.73 -1.33 -15.91
CA GLU A 13 15.09 -1.36 -16.41
C GLU A 13 16.12 -1.52 -15.28
N LYS A 14 17.13 -2.35 -15.50
CA LYS A 14 18.21 -2.62 -14.55
C LYS A 14 19.28 -1.53 -14.64
N ILE A 15 19.47 -0.77 -13.57
CA ILE A 15 20.44 0.33 -13.49
C ILE A 15 21.47 0.00 -12.42
N TYR A 16 22.75 0.04 -12.79
CA TYR A 16 23.85 -0.10 -11.84
C TYR A 16 24.08 1.22 -11.10
N VAL A 17 24.22 1.13 -9.78
CA VAL A 17 24.31 2.29 -8.89
C VAL A 17 25.47 2.14 -7.92
N SER A 18 25.93 3.26 -7.36
CA SER A 18 26.91 3.24 -6.28
C SER A 18 26.30 2.67 -5.00
N ASP A 19 27.17 2.23 -4.08
CA ASP A 19 26.75 1.68 -2.78
C ASP A 19 25.92 2.66 -1.94
N GLU A 20 26.23 3.96 -2.02
CA GLU A 20 25.49 5.00 -1.31
C GLU A 20 24.03 5.07 -1.79
N ILE A 21 23.82 5.11 -3.12
CA ILE A 21 22.49 5.12 -3.74
C ILE A 21 21.75 3.83 -3.38
N TYR A 22 22.42 2.68 -3.48
CA TYR A 22 21.82 1.39 -3.14
C TYR A 22 21.39 1.32 -1.67
N LYS A 23 22.20 1.84 -0.75
CA LYS A 23 21.90 1.88 0.68
C LYS A 23 20.72 2.81 0.99
N ALA A 24 20.67 3.97 0.36
CA ALA A 24 19.54 4.91 0.48
C ALA A 24 18.24 4.28 -0.04
N TYR A 25 18.27 3.71 -1.24
CA TYR A 25 17.14 2.99 -1.83
C TYR A 25 16.64 1.87 -0.90
N LYS A 26 17.54 1.02 -0.42
CA LYS A 26 17.18 -0.10 0.47
C LYS A 26 16.57 0.38 1.79
N LYS A 27 17.03 1.49 2.34
CA LYS A 27 16.44 2.10 3.54
C LYS A 27 15.00 2.54 3.29
N GLN A 28 14.74 3.17 2.15
CA GLN A 28 13.38 3.60 1.77
C GLN A 28 12.45 2.40 1.56
N VAL A 29 12.87 1.40 0.77
CA VAL A 29 12.07 0.19 0.50
C VAL A 29 11.71 -0.54 1.80
N ASN A 30 12.67 -0.67 2.72
CA ASN A 30 12.42 -1.31 4.01
C ASN A 30 11.42 -0.50 4.87
N HIS A 31 11.48 0.83 4.82
CA HIS A 31 10.56 1.69 5.56
C HIS A 31 9.13 1.57 5.03
N GLU A 32 8.94 1.63 3.70
CA GLU A 32 7.64 1.44 3.07
C GLU A 32 7.06 0.05 3.36
N ALA A 33 7.89 -1.00 3.31
CA ALA A 33 7.46 -2.36 3.65
C ALA A 33 7.07 -2.51 5.13
N TYR A 34 7.74 -1.80 6.04
CA TYR A 34 7.38 -1.77 7.45
C TYR A 34 6.02 -1.09 7.67
N LEU A 35 5.79 0.07 7.04
CA LEU A 35 4.50 0.77 7.10
C LEU A 35 3.37 -0.10 6.55
N ASN A 36 3.54 -0.69 5.37
CA ASN A 36 2.54 -1.57 4.77
C ASN A 36 2.20 -2.78 5.67
N LYS A 37 3.20 -3.37 6.34
CA LYS A 37 2.96 -4.42 7.36
C LYS A 37 2.19 -3.89 8.56
N SER A 38 2.49 -2.67 9.01
CA SER A 38 1.76 -2.01 10.09
C SER A 38 0.30 -1.76 9.68
N ASP A 39 0.04 -1.22 8.50
CA ASP A 39 -1.30 -0.91 8.00
C ASP A 39 -2.16 -2.17 7.89
N LYS A 40 -1.59 -3.24 7.30
CA LYS A 40 -2.23 -4.56 7.24
C LYS A 40 -2.56 -5.13 8.62
N LYS A 41 -1.65 -4.96 9.59
CA LYS A 41 -1.86 -5.43 10.96
C LYS A 41 -2.98 -4.66 11.67
N HIS A 42 -3.11 -3.36 11.41
CA HIS A 42 -4.13 -2.50 12.00
C HIS A 42 -5.46 -2.55 11.27
N LYS A 43 -5.59 -3.37 10.21
CA LYS A 43 -6.82 -3.50 9.41
C LYS A 43 -7.38 -2.15 8.95
N VAL A 44 -6.49 -1.20 8.66
CA VAL A 44 -6.87 0.07 8.03
C VAL A 44 -7.05 -0.22 6.55
N TYR A 45 -8.15 -0.90 6.26
CA TYR A 45 -8.59 -1.21 4.91
C TYR A 45 -9.31 0.02 4.36
N GLY A 46 -9.07 0.34 3.08
CA GLY A 46 -9.85 1.37 2.41
C GLY A 46 -11.31 0.94 2.36
N TYR A 47 -12.25 1.89 2.24
CA TYR A 47 -13.67 1.55 2.09
C TYR A 47 -13.91 0.59 0.91
N GLU A 48 -13.07 0.64 -0.13
CA GLU A 48 -13.07 -0.31 -1.26
C GLU A 48 -12.79 -1.79 -0.92
N ASP A 49 -12.09 -2.07 0.18
CA ASP A 49 -11.74 -3.44 0.57
C ASP A 49 -12.90 -4.15 1.30
N TYR A 50 -13.86 -3.39 1.82
CA TYR A 50 -15.05 -3.95 2.41
C TYR A 50 -16.09 -4.19 1.30
N LYS A 51 -16.42 -5.46 1.04
CA LYS A 51 -17.61 -5.83 0.24
C LYS A 51 -18.87 -5.58 1.08
N ILE A 52 -19.14 -4.31 1.40
CA ILE A 52 -20.36 -3.93 2.10
C ILE A 52 -21.45 -3.80 1.04
N ASP A 53 -22.49 -4.61 1.18
CA ASP A 53 -23.73 -4.38 0.46
C ASP A 53 -24.37 -3.12 1.04
N LEU A 54 -24.48 -2.05 0.25
CA LEU A 54 -25.04 -0.78 0.71
C LEU A 54 -26.48 -0.95 1.23
N ASN A 55 -27.20 -1.99 0.79
CA ASN A 55 -28.53 -2.32 1.27
C ASN A 55 -28.54 -2.83 2.72
N SER A 56 -27.41 -3.32 3.26
CA SER A 56 -27.33 -3.75 4.66
C SER A 56 -27.08 -2.60 5.65
N ILE A 57 -26.80 -1.39 5.14
CA ILE A 57 -26.65 -0.16 5.94
C ILE A 57 -27.97 0.65 5.95
N VAL A 58 -28.99 0.20 5.21
CA VAL A 58 -30.31 0.85 5.22
C VAL A 58 -30.88 0.85 6.64
N ASP A 59 -31.21 2.04 7.11
CA ASP A 59 -31.87 2.25 8.40
C ASP A 59 -33.34 1.86 8.27
N GLU A 60 -33.72 0.73 8.88
CA GLU A 60 -35.09 0.19 8.83
C GLU A 60 -36.11 1.11 9.52
N ASP A 61 -35.68 2.08 10.35
CA ASP A 61 -36.56 3.06 10.99
C ASP A 61 -36.86 4.28 10.09
N VAL A 62 -36.11 4.48 9.01
CA VAL A 62 -36.31 5.59 8.08
C VAL A 62 -37.14 5.14 6.88
N ASP A 63 -38.45 5.36 6.99
CA ASP A 63 -39.42 5.12 5.93
C ASP A 63 -39.32 6.21 4.84
N ILE A 64 -38.48 5.94 3.83
CA ILE A 64 -38.26 6.82 2.67
C ILE A 64 -39.54 7.09 1.86
N GLU A 65 -40.56 6.24 1.94
CA GLU A 65 -41.84 6.46 1.25
C GLU A 65 -42.70 7.55 1.93
N LYS A 66 -42.48 7.83 3.23
CA LYS A 66 -43.15 8.92 3.96
C LYS A 66 -42.56 10.31 3.72
N ILE A 67 -41.40 10.39 3.08
CA ILE A 67 -40.72 11.67 2.81
C ILE A 67 -41.23 12.28 1.48
N HIS A 68 -42.12 11.60 0.74
CA HIS A 68 -42.73 12.09 -0.49
C HIS A 68 -44.00 12.91 -0.26
#